data_AF-A0A4Y2IFN9-F1
#
_entry.id   AF-A0A4Y2IFN9-F1
#
_cell.length_a   1.000
_cell.length_b   1.000
_cell.length_c   1.000
_cell.angle_alpha   90.00
_cell.angle_beta   90.00
_cell.angle_gamma   90.00
#
_symmetry.space_group_name_H-M   'P 1'
#
loop_
_entity.id
_entity.type
_entity.pdbx_description
1 polymer ?
#
loop_
_entity_poly.entity_id
_entity_poly.type
_entity_poly.pdbx_seq_one_letter_code
_entity_poly.pdbx_strand_id
1 'polypeptide(L)'
;MLTLLLGQQGGYTKYPCFLCFWDNRAGDLQWTETDWSLRGALTPGEINVINTTLVPPEKVLLPTLHIKLGVMKQFIKSLPKDGECFGYL
;
A
#
# COMPACT_ATOMS: atom_id res chain seq x y z
N MET A 1 9.82 -4.07 3.11
CA MET A 1 10.21 -5.50 3.25
C MET A 1 9.39 -6.40 2.33
N LEU A 2 8.06 -6.29 2.32
CA LEU A 2 7.19 -7.06 1.41
C LEU A 2 7.55 -6.94 -0.08
N THR A 3 7.84 -5.73 -0.55
CA THR A 3 8.22 -5.47 -1.94
C THR A 3 9.47 -6.25 -2.36
N LEU A 4 10.42 -6.49 -1.45
CA LEU A 4 11.61 -7.30 -1.72
C LEU A 4 11.24 -8.77 -1.95
N LEU A 5 10.42 -9.34 -1.06
CA LEU A 5 9.98 -10.74 -1.14
C LEU A 5 9.12 -10.99 -2.38
N LEU A 6 8.35 -9.98 -2.79
CA LEU A 6 7.45 -10.05 -3.93
C LEU A 6 8.07 -9.58 -5.25
N GLY A 7 9.35 -9.22 -5.25
CA GLY A 7 10.05 -8.74 -6.43
C GLY A 7 9.50 -7.41 -6.99
N GLN A 8 8.77 -6.64 -6.18
CA GLN A 8 8.17 -5.37 -6.58
C GLN A 8 9.11 -4.19 -6.35
N GLN A 9 8.99 -3.18 -7.21
CA GLN A 9 9.62 -1.88 -7.04
C GLN A 9 9.09 -1.21 -5.76
N GLY A 10 10.01 -0.77 -4.90
CA GLY A 10 9.68 0.03 -3.71
C GLY A 10 9.42 1.50 -4.03
N GLY A 11 8.92 2.24 -3.03
CA GLY A 11 8.67 3.68 -3.16
C GLY A 11 7.28 4.01 -3.71
N TYR A 12 7.17 5.18 -4.35
CA TYR A 12 5.89 5.74 -4.82
C TYR A 12 5.56 5.26 -6.24
N THR A 13 5.10 4.01 -6.34
CA THR A 13 4.69 3.39 -7.61
C THR A 13 3.20 3.62 -7.90
N LYS A 14 2.80 3.47 -9.18
CA LYS A 14 1.40 3.62 -9.60
C LYS A 14 0.51 2.52 -9.01
N TYR A 15 0.97 1.27 -9.02
CA TYR A 15 0.22 0.10 -8.55
C TYR A 15 0.97 -0.61 -7.41
N PRO A 16 1.00 -0.03 -6.19
CA PRO A 16 1.82 -0.55 -5.10
C PRO A 16 1.28 -1.85 -4.48
N CYS A 17 0.00 -2.17 -4.68
CA CYS A 17 -0.62 -3.35 -4.09
C CYS A 17 -0.22 -4.64 -4.84
N PHE A 18 0.05 -5.69 -4.08
CA PHE A 18 0.33 -7.02 -4.63
C PHE A 18 -0.92 -7.89 -4.80
N LEU A 19 -2.05 -7.48 -4.23
CA LEU A 19 -3.33 -8.20 -4.29
C LEU A 19 -4.24 -7.70 -5.42
N CYS A 20 -4.18 -6.41 -5.76
CA CYS A 20 -5.05 -5.78 -6.75
C CYS A 20 -4.34 -4.66 -7.52
N PHE A 21 -4.98 -4.17 -8.57
CA PHE A 21 -4.53 -3.04 -9.38
C PHE A 21 -5.01 -1.69 -8.83
N TRP A 22 -4.94 -1.51 -7.50
CA TRP A 22 -5.22 -0.22 -6.89
C TRP A 22 -4.24 0.84 -7.42
N ASP A 23 -4.81 1.86 -8.08
CA ASP A 23 -4.05 2.95 -8.68
C ASP A 23 -3.88 4.08 -7.68
N ASN A 24 -2.67 4.23 -7.15
CA ASN A 24 -2.32 5.29 -6.20
C ASN A 24 -2.28 6.70 -6.84
N ARG A 25 -2.43 6.78 -8.17
CA ARG A 25 -2.54 8.03 -8.92
C ARG A 25 -3.97 8.29 -9.42
N ALA A 26 -4.91 7.39 -9.13
CA ALA A 26 -6.31 7.69 -9.29
C ALA A 26 -6.64 8.83 -8.31
N GLY A 27 -7.12 9.96 -8.82
CA GLY A 27 -7.50 11.11 -7.99
C GLY A 27 -8.75 10.79 -7.16
N ASP A 28 -9.89 11.30 -7.60
CA ASP A 28 -11.16 11.12 -6.87
C ASP A 28 -11.61 9.65 -6.84
N LEU A 29 -11.29 8.89 -7.89
CA LEU A 29 -11.61 7.47 -8.00
C LEU A 29 -10.98 6.60 -6.91
N GLN A 30 -9.85 7.03 -6.31
CA GLN A 30 -9.18 6.29 -5.24
C GLN A 30 -10.07 6.06 -4.01
N TRP A 31 -11.01 6.98 -3.76
CA TRP A 31 -11.86 6.97 -2.57
C TRP A 31 -13.30 6.54 -2.85
N THR A 32 -13.72 6.58 -4.12
CA THR A 32 -15.05 6.13 -4.55
C THR A 32 -15.07 4.68 -5.00
N GLU A 33 -13.96 4.20 -5.59
CA GLU A 33 -13.85 2.84 -6.09
C GLU A 33 -13.36 1.90 -5.00
N THR A 34 -14.21 0.96 -4.60
CA THR A 34 -13.89 -0.04 -3.58
C THR A 34 -13.38 -1.34 -4.19
N ASP A 35 -13.79 -1.66 -5.42
CA ASP A 35 -13.53 -2.95 -6.07
C ASP A 35 -12.51 -2.81 -7.20
N TRP A 36 -11.23 -2.91 -6.83
CA TRP A 36 -10.14 -2.92 -7.79
C TRP A 36 -9.90 -4.34 -8.33
N SER A 37 -9.62 -4.44 -9.62
CA SER A 37 -9.32 -5.73 -10.26
C SER A 37 -8.19 -6.47 -9.55
N LEU A 38 -8.42 -7.75 -9.26
CA LEU A 38 -7.45 -8.59 -8.57
C LEU A 38 -6.23 -8.82 -9.45
N ARG A 39 -5.07 -8.90 -8.80
CA ARG A 39 -3.81 -9.23 -9.46
C ARG A 39 -3.66 -10.74 -9.49
N GLY A 40 -3.61 -11.31 -10.69
CA GLY A 40 -3.49 -12.76 -10.89
C GLY A 40 -2.06 -13.29 -10.62
N ALA A 41 -1.06 -12.72 -11.31
CA ALA A 41 0.34 -13.12 -11.17
C ALA A 41 1.27 -11.91 -11.02
N LEU A 42 2.42 -12.13 -10.39
CA LEU A 42 3.51 -11.16 -10.29
C LEU A 42 4.58 -11.50 -11.35
N THR A 43 4.30 -11.16 -12.60
CA THR A 43 5.22 -11.42 -13.72
C THR A 43 6.32 -10.36 -13.77
N PRO A 44 7.62 -10.72 -13.70
CA PRO A 44 8.71 -9.75 -13.83
C PRO A 44 8.65 -8.99 -15.15
N GLY A 45 8.85 -7.67 -15.10
CA GLY A 45 8.73 -6.78 -16.26
C GLY A 45 7.34 -6.17 -16.44
N GLU A 46 6.33 -6.68 -15.74
CA GLU A 46 4.99 -6.09 -15.77
C GLU A 46 4.78 -5.10 -14.62
N ILE A 47 4.29 -3.91 -14.99
CA ILE A 47 3.81 -2.89 -14.05
C ILE A 47 4.90 -2.44 -13.07
N ASN A 48 4.90 -2.96 -11.85
CA ASN A 48 5.82 -2.61 -10.78
C ASN A 48 6.59 -3.84 -10.29
N VAL A 49 6.52 -4.97 -10.99
CA VAL A 49 7.26 -6.19 -10.66
C VAL A 49 8.58 -6.16 -11.43
N ILE A 50 9.69 -6.03 -10.71
CA ILE A 50 11.03 -5.89 -11.29
C ILE A 50 11.86 -7.17 -11.20
N ASN A 51 11.51 -8.06 -10.27
CA ASN A 51 12.21 -9.32 -10.01
C ASN A 51 11.22 -10.45 -9.81
N THR A 52 11.72 -11.69 -9.86
CA THR A 52 10.94 -12.88 -9.51
C THR A 52 10.54 -12.88 -8.04
N THR A 53 9.33 -13.35 -7.78
CA THR A 53 8.78 -13.50 -6.44
C THR A 53 9.51 -14.62 -5.69
N LEU A 54 9.99 -14.33 -4.47
CA LEU A 54 10.65 -15.33 -3.61
C LEU A 54 9.67 -16.13 -2.76
N VAL A 55 8.49 -15.56 -2.49
CA VAL A 55 7.44 -16.16 -1.67
C VAL A 55 6.11 -16.02 -2.40
N PRO A 56 5.30 -17.09 -2.55
CA PRO A 56 3.97 -17.00 -3.14
C PRO A 56 3.11 -15.95 -2.41
N PRO A 57 2.40 -15.05 -3.12
CA PRO A 57 1.56 -14.02 -2.51
C PRO A 57 0.56 -14.54 -1.47
N GLU A 58 0.05 -15.75 -1.68
CA GLU A 58 -0.94 -16.42 -0.81
C GLU A 58 -0.35 -16.82 0.54
N LYS A 59 0.99 -16.93 0.63
CA LYS A 59 1.72 -17.28 1.85
C LYS A 59 2.22 -16.05 2.60
N VAL A 60 1.94 -14.85 2.09
CA VAL A 60 2.35 -13.59 2.73
C VAL A 60 1.37 -13.24 3.84
N LEU A 61 1.88 -13.21 5.07
CA LEU A 61 1.14 -12.65 6.21
C LEU A 61 1.25 -11.12 6.18
N LEU A 62 0.11 -10.43 6.21
CA LEU A 62 0.07 -8.99 6.28
C LEU A 62 0.70 -8.52 7.61
N PRO A 63 1.65 -7.56 7.59
CA PRO A 63 2.28 -7.06 8.79
C PRO A 63 1.32 -6.13 9.54
N THR A 64 0.40 -6.72 10.31
CA THR A 64 -0.68 -6.04 11.04
C THR A 64 -0.20 -4.85 11.85
N LEU A 65 0.95 -4.96 12.53
CA LEU A 65 1.55 -3.85 13.26
C LEU A 65 1.93 -2.67 12.36
N HIS A 66 2.61 -2.91 11.24
CA HIS A 66 3.02 -1.86 10.31
C HIS A 66 1.82 -1.16 9.65
N ILE A 67 0.76 -1.93 9.34
CA ILE A 67 -0.49 -1.37 8.81
C ILE A 67 -1.15 -0.48 9.87
N LYS A 68 -1.30 -0.97 11.11
CA LYS A 68 -1.90 -0.21 12.21
C LYS A 68 -1.13 1.09 12.48
N LEU A 69 0.20 1.02 12.57
CA LEU A 69 1.04 2.21 12.77
C LEU A 69 0.95 3.17 11.58
N GLY A 70 0.90 2.65 10.34
CA GLY A 70 0.73 3.45 9.13
C GLY A 70 -0.60 4.22 9.13
N VAL A 71 -1.71 3.56 9.46
CA VAL A 71 -3.03 4.18 9.57
C VAL A 71 -3.05 5.23 10.68
N MET A 72 -2.54 4.92 11.87
CA MET A 72 -2.48 5.88 12.98
C MET A 72 -1.64 7.11 12.62
N LYS A 73 -0.53 6.93 11.90
CA LYS A 73 0.29 8.03 11.42
C LYS A 73 -0.48 8.94 10.44
N GLN A 74 -1.26 8.38 9.52
CA GLN A 74 -2.07 9.18 8.60
C GLN A 74 -3.21 9.88 9.32
N PHE A 75 -3.90 9.19 10.24
CA PHE A 75 -4.94 9.78 11.08
C PHE A 75 -4.42 11.01 11.83
N ILE A 76 -3.28 10.90 12.53
CA ILE A 76 -2.67 12.02 13.26
C ILE A 76 -2.29 13.16 12.32
N LYS A 77 -1.77 12.86 11.11
CA LYS A 77 -1.42 13.89 10.11
C LYS A 77 -2.62 14.66 9.59
N SER A 78 -3.80 14.05 9.60
CA SER A 78 -5.04 14.69 9.15
C SER A 78 -5.68 15.57 10.21
N LEU A 79 -5.23 15.52 11.48
CA LEU A 79 -5.75 16.37 12.54
C LEU A 79 -5.25 17.82 12.39
N PRO A 80 -6.06 18.84 12.75
CA PRO A 80 -5.62 20.23 12.78
C PRO A 80 -4.44 20.42 13.73
N LYS A 81 -3.34 21.00 13.26
CA LYS A 81 -2.11 21.16 14.06
C LYS A 81 -2.29 22.07 15.27
N ASP A 82 -3.24 22.98 15.18
CA ASP A 82 -3.68 23.96 16.16
C ASP A 82 -4.93 23.52 16.93
N GLY A 83 -5.41 22.29 16.71
CA GLY A 83 -6.57 21.76 17.41
C GLY A 83 -6.31 21.61 18.92
N GLU A 84 -7.34 21.85 19.73
CA GLU A 84 -7.28 21.71 21.19
C GLU A 84 -6.78 20.32 21.64
N CYS A 85 -6.95 19.29 20.80
CA CYS A 85 -6.46 17.93 21.06
C CYS A 85 -4.93 17.84 21.19
N PHE A 86 -4.17 18.83 20.70
CA PHE A 86 -2.72 18.90 20.84
C PHE A 86 -2.27 19.86 21.94
N GLY A 87 -3.19 20.53 22.66
CA GLY A 87 -2.85 21.53 23.68
C GLY A 87 -2.11 20.97 24.90
N TYR A 88 -2.04 19.65 25.04
CA TYR A 88 -1.37 18.94 26.14
C TYR A 88 -0.13 18.15 25.69
N LEU A 89 0.26 18.24 24.40
CA LEU A 89 1.51 17.68 23.87
C LEU A 89 2.58 18.78 23.77
#